data_AF-A0AAJ6X7A8-F1
#
_entry.id   AF-A0AAJ6X7A8-F1
#
_cell.length_a   1.000
_cell.length_b   1.000
_cell.length_c   1.000
_cell.angle_alpha   90.00
_cell.angle_beta   90.00
_cell.angle_gamma   90.00
#
_symmetry.space_group_name_H-M   'P 1'
#
loop_
_entity.id
_entity.type
_entity.pdbx_description
1 polymer ?
#
loop_
_entity_poly.entity_id
_entity_poly.type
_entity_poly.pdbx_seq_one_letter_code
_entity_poly.pdbx_strand_id
1 'polypeptide(L)'
;MSLTVEEEFISAGVNAYAVGCTEEGLRKELTAIRESGVEIEALQNYGGSTSVKSKIFAEEVDECILWLSIIFITILCTPQPTIVRWSSTPSVSDDIRLQWKGFCAVIANAYYMRGMAWLPVKTLQLEQMAVSGCAEEPSVVASRMRLVFSTLEVVSPQWPRV
;
A
#
# COMPACT_ATOMS: atom_id res chain seq x y z
N MET A 1 7.49 -6.86 -20.54
CA MET A 1 7.91 -7.39 -19.23
C MET A 1 6.67 -7.26 -18.37
N SER A 2 6.00 -8.37 -18.03
CA SER A 2 4.78 -8.30 -17.21
C SER A 2 5.19 -7.88 -15.82
N LEU A 3 4.53 -6.85 -15.30
CA LEU A 3 4.65 -6.47 -13.90
C LEU A 3 4.15 -7.66 -13.06
N THR A 4 4.74 -7.84 -11.89
CA THR A 4 4.20 -8.75 -10.88
C THR A 4 2.89 -8.18 -10.34
N VAL A 5 1.98 -9.03 -9.84
CA VAL A 5 0.67 -8.60 -9.28
C VAL A 5 0.82 -7.50 -8.21
N GLU A 6 1.91 -7.55 -7.43
CA GLU A 6 2.25 -6.55 -6.42
C GLU A 6 2.61 -5.19 -7.05
N GLU A 7 3.43 -5.17 -8.10
CA GLU A 7 3.79 -3.95 -8.82
C GLU A 7 2.59 -3.30 -9.55
N GLU A 8 1.68 -4.11 -10.09
CA GLU A 8 0.45 -3.61 -10.70
C GLU A 8 -0.47 -2.94 -9.66
N PHE A 9 -0.62 -3.56 -8.49
CA PHE A 9 -1.40 -2.98 -7.39
C PHE A 9 -0.79 -1.67 -6.88
N ILE A 10 0.54 -1.63 -6.68
CA ILE A 10 1.24 -0.42 -6.28
C ILE A 10 1.05 0.68 -7.33
N SER A 11 1.29 0.36 -8.60
CA SER A 11 1.12 1.32 -9.70
C SER A 11 -0.29 1.87 -9.74
N ALA A 12 -1.31 1.02 -9.60
CA ALA A 12 -2.71 1.45 -9.53
C ALA A 12 -2.98 2.36 -8.32
N GLY A 13 -2.48 2.00 -7.12
CA GLY A 13 -2.63 2.81 -5.92
C GLY A 13 -1.93 4.17 -6.00
N VAL A 14 -0.71 4.20 -6.54
CA VAL A 14 0.05 5.44 -6.78
C VAL A 14 -0.63 6.29 -7.84
N ASN A 15 -1.11 5.69 -8.94
CA ASN A 15 -1.84 6.42 -9.97
C ASN A 15 -3.15 6.98 -9.42
N ALA A 16 -3.91 6.20 -8.64
CA ALA A 16 -5.12 6.67 -7.99
C ALA A 16 -4.82 7.87 -7.07
N TYR A 17 -3.76 7.78 -6.26
CA TYR A 17 -3.28 8.90 -5.46
C TYR A 17 -2.91 10.12 -6.33
N ALA A 18 -2.18 9.92 -7.43
CA ALA A 18 -1.72 10.98 -8.33
C ALA A 18 -2.86 11.69 -9.08
N VAL A 19 -3.92 10.95 -9.46
CA VAL A 19 -5.12 11.53 -10.11
C VAL A 19 -6.13 12.09 -9.11
N GLY A 20 -5.81 12.12 -7.82
CA GLY A 20 -6.61 12.77 -6.78
C GLY A 20 -7.68 11.89 -6.13
N CYS A 21 -7.65 10.56 -6.33
CA CYS A 21 -8.51 9.66 -5.57
C CYS A 21 -8.15 9.72 -4.08
N THR A 22 -9.18 9.64 -3.24
CA THR A 22 -9.01 9.55 -1.79
C THR A 22 -9.02 8.09 -1.36
N GLU A 23 -8.23 7.77 -0.33
CA GLU A 23 -8.27 6.43 0.27
C GLU A 23 -9.69 6.07 0.73
N GLU A 24 -10.38 7.02 1.38
CA GLU A 24 -11.77 6.84 1.82
C GLU A 24 -12.72 6.54 0.65
N GLY A 25 -12.59 7.27 -0.47
CA GLY A 25 -13.40 7.03 -1.67
C GLY A 25 -13.15 5.64 -2.24
N LEU A 26 -11.89 5.27 -2.43
CA LEU A 26 -11.51 3.94 -2.91
C LEU A 26 -11.95 2.83 -1.94
N ARG A 27 -11.84 3.06 -0.63
CA ARG A 27 -12.30 2.14 0.42
C ARG A 27 -13.80 1.95 0.37
N LYS A 28 -14.58 3.01 0.15
CA LYS A 28 -16.04 2.92 -0.03
C LYS A 28 -16.38 2.09 -1.26
N GLU A 29 -15.71 2.32 -2.39
CA GLU A 29 -15.90 1.53 -3.61
C GLU A 29 -15.54 0.04 -3.38
N LEU A 30 -14.40 -0.23 -2.74
CA LEU A 30 -13.98 -1.60 -2.38
C LEU A 30 -14.98 -2.27 -1.42
N THR A 31 -15.48 -1.53 -0.42
CA THR A 31 -16.49 -2.04 0.52
C THR A 31 -17.82 -2.30 -0.20
N ALA A 32 -18.21 -1.45 -1.15
CA ALA A 32 -19.38 -1.68 -1.98
C ALA A 32 -19.21 -2.93 -2.87
N ILE A 33 -18.01 -3.20 -3.40
CA ILE A 33 -17.69 -4.44 -4.12
C ILE A 33 -17.85 -5.67 -3.19
N ARG A 34 -17.33 -5.59 -1.97
CA ARG A 34 -17.47 -6.62 -0.94
C ARG A 34 -18.93 -6.92 -0.61
N GLU A 35 -19.74 -5.87 -0.41
CA GLU A 35 -21.16 -5.99 -0.05
C GLU A 35 -22.05 -6.43 -1.22
N SER A 36 -21.71 -6.04 -2.44
CA SER A 36 -22.45 -6.41 -3.64
C SER A 36 -22.15 -7.84 -4.12
N GLY A 37 -21.06 -8.46 -3.65
CA GLY A 37 -20.66 -9.81 -4.06
C GLY A 37 -20.35 -9.92 -5.55
N VAL A 38 -19.95 -8.80 -6.17
CA VAL A 38 -19.65 -8.70 -7.60
C VAL A 38 -18.51 -9.65 -7.95
N GLU A 39 -18.75 -10.50 -8.95
CA GLU A 39 -17.70 -11.29 -9.59
C GLU A 39 -16.92 -10.37 -10.53
N ILE A 40 -15.62 -10.17 -10.24
CA ILE A 40 -14.74 -9.41 -11.12
C ILE A 40 -14.18 -10.36 -12.16
N GLU A 41 -14.29 -9.97 -13.43
CA GLU A 41 -13.60 -10.66 -14.52
C GLU A 41 -12.10 -10.44 -14.34
N ALA A 42 -11.37 -11.51 -14.02
CA ALA A 42 -9.93 -11.47 -13.96
C ALA A 42 -9.40 -11.12 -15.37
N LEU A 43 -8.77 -9.95 -15.50
CA LEU A 43 -8.14 -9.55 -16.74
C LEU A 43 -6.84 -10.35 -16.92
N GLN A 44 -6.94 -11.59 -17.42
CA GLN A 44 -5.75 -12.36 -17.80
C GLN A 44 -5.16 -11.80 -19.09
N ASN A 45 -4.14 -10.95 -18.97
CA ASN A 45 -3.26 -10.57 -20.08
C ASN A 45 -2.24 -11.67 -20.39
N TYR A 46 -2.67 -12.90 -20.65
CA TYR A 46 -1.82 -13.93 -21.26
C TYR A 46 -2.66 -14.84 -22.18
N GLY A 47 -2.64 -14.51 -23.48
CA GLY A 47 -3.04 -15.31 -24.64
C GLY A 47 -3.88 -16.57 -24.39
N GLY A 48 -5.19 -16.42 -24.20
CA GLY A 48 -6.15 -17.53 -24.18
C GLY A 48 -7.56 -17.04 -23.89
N SER A 49 -8.51 -17.27 -24.80
CA SER A 49 -9.85 -16.65 -24.86
C SER A 49 -10.88 -17.23 -23.88
N THR A 50 -10.56 -17.37 -22.60
CA THR A 50 -11.54 -17.76 -21.57
C THR A 50 -11.50 -16.74 -20.44
N SER A 51 -12.49 -15.84 -20.38
CA SER A 51 -12.66 -14.97 -19.21
C SER A 51 -13.10 -15.83 -18.04
N VAL A 52 -12.22 -16.04 -17.06
CA VAL A 52 -12.60 -16.72 -15.82
C VAL A 52 -13.18 -15.66 -14.89
N LYS A 53 -14.49 -15.74 -14.64
CA LYS A 53 -15.13 -14.92 -13.60
C LYS A 53 -14.65 -15.44 -12.25
N SER A 54 -13.92 -14.60 -11.53
CA SER A 54 -13.45 -14.90 -10.18
C SER A 54 -14.32 -14.13 -9.18
N LYS A 55 -14.88 -14.85 -8.22
CA LYS A 55 -15.59 -14.23 -7.10
C LYS A 55 -14.55 -13.70 -6.12
N ILE A 56 -14.61 -12.41 -5.82
CA ILE A 56 -13.75 -11.80 -4.81
C ILE A 56 -14.30 -12.14 -3.43
N PHE A 57 -13.44 -12.71 -2.59
CA PHE A 57 -13.74 -13.02 -1.21
C PHE A 57 -13.64 -11.78 -0.32
N ALA A 58 -14.39 -11.75 0.77
CA ALA A 58 -14.41 -10.61 1.69
C ALA A 58 -13.02 -10.33 2.27
N GLU A 59 -12.25 -11.39 2.51
CA GLU A 59 -10.89 -11.36 2.99
C GLU A 59 -9.93 -10.68 1.98
N GLU A 60 -10.12 -10.93 0.67
CA GLU A 60 -9.31 -10.31 -0.38
C GLU A 60 -9.57 -8.79 -0.49
N VAL A 61 -10.81 -8.35 -0.24
CA VAL A 61 -11.14 -6.92 -0.18
C VAL A 61 -10.52 -6.28 1.05
N ASP A 62 -10.60 -6.94 2.21
CA ASP A 62 -10.03 -6.45 3.46
C ASP A 62 -8.50 -6.31 3.34
N GLU A 63 -7.84 -7.25 2.66
CA GLU A 63 -6.43 -7.14 2.27
C GLU A 63 -6.18 -5.96 1.33
N CYS A 64 -6.98 -5.79 0.26
CA CYS A 64 -6.83 -4.65 -0.66
C CYS A 64 -6.94 -3.30 0.06
N ILE A 65 -7.87 -3.16 1.01
CA ILE A 65 -8.04 -1.94 1.81
C ILE A 65 -6.79 -1.69 2.67
N LEU A 66 -6.27 -2.73 3.32
CA LEU A 66 -5.04 -2.64 4.12
C LEU A 66 -3.84 -2.22 3.27
N TRP A 67 -3.69 -2.81 2.08
CA TRP A 67 -2.60 -2.49 1.17
C TRP A 67 -2.68 -1.07 0.62
N LEU A 68 -3.88 -0.62 0.24
CA LEU A 68 -4.13 0.76 -0.15
C LEU A 68 -3.77 1.74 0.97
N SER A 69 -4.12 1.40 2.22
CA SER A 69 -3.78 2.19 3.40
C SER A 69 -2.26 2.34 3.56
N ILE A 70 -1.51 1.24 3.42
CA ILE A 70 -0.05 1.25 3.51
C ILE A 70 0.56 2.15 2.44
N ILE A 71 0.07 2.10 1.20
CA ILE A 71 0.53 2.96 0.10
C ILE A 71 0.31 4.44 0.46
N PHE A 72 -0.92 4.82 0.84
CA PHE A 72 -1.26 6.22 1.13
C PHE A 72 -0.51 6.76 2.34
N ILE A 73 -0.38 5.98 3.42
CA ILE A 73 0.42 6.36 4.60
C ILE A 73 1.89 6.53 4.23
N THR A 74 2.46 5.63 3.42
CA THR A 74 3.86 5.69 2.99
C THR A 74 4.12 6.98 2.21
N ILE A 75 3.23 7.34 1.28
CA ILE A 75 3.30 8.59 0.53
C ILE A 75 3.23 9.81 1.49
N LEU A 76 2.33 9.78 2.48
CA LEU A 76 2.16 10.87 3.45
C LEU A 76 3.30 11.03 4.45
N CYS A 77 3.96 9.93 4.81
CA CYS A 77 5.09 9.92 5.76
C CYS A 77 6.44 10.23 5.10
N THR A 78 6.47 10.31 3.77
CA THR A 78 7.69 10.63 3.03
C THR A 78 7.92 12.15 2.99
N PRO A 79 9.13 12.64 3.35
CA PRO A 79 9.44 14.07 3.31
C PRO A 79 9.20 14.68 1.92
N GLN A 80 8.36 15.71 1.84
CA GLN A 80 7.98 16.39 0.59
C GLN A 80 9.02 17.42 0.13
N PRO A 81 9.01 17.76 -1.18
CA PRO A 81 8.28 18.97 -1.53
C PRO A 81 7.18 18.71 -2.58
N THR A 82 5.99 19.29 -2.37
CA THR A 82 4.94 19.46 -3.39
C THR A 82 4.25 18.19 -3.91
N ILE A 83 3.73 17.35 -3.02
CA ILE A 83 2.55 16.55 -3.38
C ILE A 83 1.30 17.34 -2.98
N VAL A 84 0.54 17.80 -3.97
CA VAL A 84 -0.77 18.45 -3.77
C VAL A 84 -1.73 17.39 -3.24
N ARG A 85 -2.01 17.47 -1.93
CA ARG A 85 -3.00 16.63 -1.27
C ARG A 85 -4.39 17.24 -1.49
N TRP A 86 -5.24 16.54 -2.23
CA TRP A 86 -6.62 17.01 -2.55
C TRP A 86 -7.65 16.76 -1.45
N SER A 87 -7.24 16.09 -0.36
CA SER A 87 -8.09 15.88 0.81
C SER A 87 -7.42 16.34 2.10
N SER A 88 -8.13 17.15 2.88
CA SER A 88 -7.74 17.52 4.24
C SER A 88 -8.05 16.44 5.28
N THR A 89 -8.80 15.38 4.93
CA THR A 89 -9.07 14.27 5.86
C THR A 89 -7.90 13.27 5.89
N PRO A 90 -7.50 12.78 7.09
CA PRO A 90 -6.55 11.68 7.23
C PRO A 90 -6.95 10.47 6.40
N SER A 91 -5.97 9.77 5.81
CA SER A 91 -6.23 8.68 4.88
C SER A 91 -6.75 7.42 5.61
N VAL A 92 -6.25 7.18 6.83
CA VAL A 92 -6.71 6.16 7.77
C VAL A 92 -7.16 6.78 9.11
N SER A 93 -7.89 6.00 9.92
CA SER A 93 -8.18 6.38 11.31
C SER A 93 -6.89 6.58 12.10
N ASP A 94 -6.96 7.37 13.17
CA ASP A 94 -5.79 7.63 14.02
C ASP A 94 -5.23 6.34 14.62
N ASP A 95 -6.07 5.35 14.94
CA ASP A 95 -5.64 4.05 15.47
C ASP A 95 -4.79 3.26 14.47
N ILE A 96 -5.27 3.12 13.23
CA ILE A 96 -4.54 2.41 12.16
C ILE A 96 -3.27 3.19 11.81
N ARG A 97 -3.35 4.52 11.75
CA ARG A 97 -2.18 5.35 11.53
C ARG A 97 -1.15 5.12 12.63
N LEU A 98 -1.58 5.11 13.90
CA LEU A 98 -0.70 4.92 15.03
C LEU A 98 0.03 3.59 14.90
N GLN A 99 -0.71 2.49 14.70
CA GLN A 99 -0.19 1.12 14.54
C GLN A 99 0.94 1.00 13.51
N TRP A 100 0.82 1.71 12.38
CA TRP A 100 1.72 1.55 11.24
C TRP A 100 2.76 2.67 11.10
N LYS A 101 2.61 3.78 11.83
CA LYS A 101 3.47 4.97 11.67
C LYS A 101 4.94 4.67 11.91
N GLY A 102 5.27 3.91 12.97
CA GLY A 102 6.66 3.57 13.29
C GLY A 102 7.28 2.68 12.21
N PHE A 103 6.56 1.64 11.78
CA PHE A 103 6.96 0.74 10.71
C PHE A 103 7.21 1.48 9.38
N CYS A 104 6.25 2.30 8.92
CA CYS A 104 6.40 3.08 7.69
C CYS A 104 7.54 4.10 7.78
N ALA A 105 7.70 4.79 8.92
CA ALA A 105 8.77 5.77 9.11
C ALA A 105 10.16 5.13 9.06
N VAL A 106 10.33 3.95 9.67
CA VAL A 106 11.59 3.21 9.69
C VAL A 106 12.00 2.77 8.27
N ILE A 107 11.04 2.32 7.46
CA ILE A 107 11.30 1.93 6.06
C ILE A 107 11.58 3.16 5.19
N ALA A 108 10.78 4.22 5.31
CA ALA A 108 11.01 5.46 4.58
C ALA A 108 12.39 6.05 4.91
N ASN A 109 12.81 6.02 6.18
CA ASN A 109 14.17 6.43 6.56
C ASN A 109 15.25 5.53 5.93
N ALA A 110 15.05 4.22 5.90
CA ALA A 110 15.99 3.32 5.25
C ALA A 110 16.07 3.57 3.72
N TYR A 111 14.98 3.99 3.11
CA TYR A 111 14.93 4.39 1.71
C TYR A 111 15.71 5.71 1.48
N TYR A 112 15.28 6.81 2.11
CA TYR A 112 15.81 8.15 1.87
C TYR A 112 17.19 8.40 2.45
N MET A 113 17.42 7.97 3.68
CA MET A 113 18.65 8.29 4.41
C MET A 113 19.75 7.26 4.18
N ARG A 114 19.38 6.00 3.88
CA ARG A 114 20.33 4.89 3.74
C ARG A 114 20.42 4.32 2.32
N GLY A 115 19.74 4.93 1.35
CA GLY A 115 19.86 4.57 -0.07
C GLY A 115 19.28 3.20 -0.39
N MET A 116 18.03 2.94 0.01
CA MET A 116 17.32 1.66 -0.18
C MET A 116 17.94 0.47 0.56
N ALA A 117 18.20 0.63 1.86
CA ALA A 117 18.69 -0.46 2.69
C ALA A 117 17.55 -1.39 3.15
N TRP A 118 17.59 -2.68 2.79
CA TRP A 118 16.70 -3.68 3.38
C TRP A 118 17.02 -3.85 4.88
N LEU A 119 16.04 -3.52 5.73
CA LEU A 119 16.08 -3.77 7.16
C LEU A 119 15.78 -5.25 7.50
N PRO A 120 16.40 -5.81 8.55
CA PRO A 120 16.04 -7.14 9.04
C PRO A 120 14.56 -7.20 9.48
N VAL A 121 13.85 -8.26 9.07
CA VAL A 121 12.43 -8.49 9.43
C VAL A 121 12.21 -8.42 10.94
N LYS A 122 13.14 -8.94 11.73
CA LYS A 122 13.08 -8.90 13.21
C LYS A 122 13.06 -7.46 13.74
N THR A 123 13.82 -6.55 13.13
CA THR A 123 13.82 -5.13 13.52
C THR A 123 12.45 -4.52 13.27
N LEU A 124 11.85 -4.84 12.12
CA LEU A 124 10.52 -4.33 11.76
C LEU A 124 9.41 -4.90 12.66
N GLN A 125 9.49 -6.18 13.05
CA GLN A 125 8.58 -6.78 14.01
C GLN A 125 8.68 -6.12 15.40
N LEU A 126 9.88 -5.75 15.85
CA LEU A 126 10.07 -5.04 17.12
C LEU A 126 9.41 -3.65 17.08
N GLU A 127 9.50 -2.96 15.95
CA GLU A 127 8.81 -1.67 15.75
C GLU A 127 7.29 -1.85 15.73
N GLN A 128 6.77 -2.86 15.03
CA GLN A 128 5.34 -3.18 15.08
C GLN A 128 4.87 -3.47 16.51
N MET A 129 5.63 -4.28 17.25
CA MET A 129 5.34 -4.61 18.65
C MET A 129 5.34 -3.36 19.54
N ALA A 130 6.33 -2.48 19.38
CA ALA A 130 6.44 -1.24 20.16
C ALA A 130 5.27 -0.28 19.92
N VAL A 131 4.71 -0.30 18.71
CA VAL A 131 3.67 0.63 18.28
C VAL A 131 2.26 0.08 18.46
N SER A 132 2.06 -1.22 18.21
CA SER A 132 0.75 -1.88 18.16
C SER A 132 0.51 -2.88 19.30
N GLY A 133 1.52 -3.17 20.12
CA GLY A 133 1.45 -4.20 21.16
C GLY A 133 1.42 -5.64 20.63
N CYS A 134 1.49 -5.83 19.31
CA CYS A 134 1.57 -7.10 18.63
C CYS A 134 2.47 -6.98 17.40
N ALA A 135 2.98 -8.11 16.92
CA ALA A 135 3.75 -8.20 15.69
C ALA A 135 3.19 -9.30 14.81
N GLU A 136 3.20 -9.08 13.51
CA GLU A 136 2.73 -10.05 12.53
C GLU A 136 3.78 -11.12 12.25
N GLU A 137 3.37 -12.18 11.56
CA GLU A 137 4.27 -13.23 11.10
C GLU A 137 5.41 -12.67 10.24
N PRO A 138 6.65 -13.20 10.33
CA PRO A 138 7.80 -12.69 9.60
C PRO A 138 7.58 -12.58 8.08
N SER A 139 6.85 -13.53 7.49
CA SER A 139 6.51 -13.52 6.07
C SER A 139 5.61 -12.35 5.69
N VAL A 140 4.64 -12.01 6.53
CA VAL A 140 3.72 -10.88 6.35
C VAL A 140 4.48 -9.56 6.47
N VAL A 141 5.36 -9.44 7.47
CA VAL A 141 6.21 -8.27 7.65
C VAL A 141 7.16 -8.05 6.46
N ALA A 142 7.76 -9.12 5.95
CA ALA A 142 8.61 -9.06 4.77
C ALA A 142 7.83 -8.64 3.51
N SER A 143 6.61 -9.15 3.34
CA SER A 143 5.71 -8.75 2.25
C SER A 143 5.35 -7.26 2.34
N ARG A 144 4.97 -6.79 3.54
CA ARG A 144 4.65 -5.37 3.78
C ARG A 144 5.83 -4.45 3.54
N MET A 145 7.01 -4.86 3.97
CA MET A 145 8.24 -4.13 3.71
C MET A 145 8.49 -3.99 2.21
N ARG A 146 8.35 -5.08 1.45
CA ARG A 146 8.51 -5.06 -0.02
C ARG A 146 7.51 -4.10 -0.66
N LEU A 147 6.24 -4.15 -0.26
CA LEU A 147 5.22 -3.23 -0.78
C LEU A 147 5.62 -1.76 -0.55
N VAL A 148 6.05 -1.42 0.67
CA VAL A 148 6.48 -0.06 1.02
C VAL A 148 7.69 0.35 0.18
N PHE A 149 8.70 -0.50 0.04
CA PHE A 149 9.88 -0.22 -0.79
C PHE A 149 9.52 -0.02 -2.26
N SER A 150 8.76 -0.94 -2.85
CA SER A 150 8.31 -0.88 -4.24
C SER A 150 7.42 0.35 -4.48
N THR A 151 6.60 0.74 -3.49
CA THR A 151 5.85 2.00 -3.53
C THR A 151 6.83 3.17 -3.61
N LEU A 152 7.76 3.27 -2.67
CA LEU A 152 8.75 4.34 -2.61
C LEU A 152 9.60 4.44 -3.89
N GLU A 153 9.96 3.31 -4.52
CA GLU A 153 10.63 3.30 -5.83
C GLU A 153 9.83 3.98 -6.93
N VAL A 154 8.50 3.82 -6.95
CA VAL A 154 7.61 4.41 -7.95
C VAL A 154 7.29 5.87 -7.66
N VAL A 155 7.13 6.24 -6.38
CA VAL A 155 6.79 7.62 -6.00
C VAL A 155 8.01 8.54 -5.84
N SER A 156 9.19 7.98 -5.55
CA SER A 156 10.44 8.75 -5.40
C SER A 156 10.80 9.62 -6.61
N PRO A 157 10.71 9.12 -7.86
CA PRO A 157 10.94 9.94 -9.05
C PRO A 157 9.96 11.11 -9.23
N GLN A 158 8.77 11.04 -8.62
CA GLN A 158 7.76 12.10 -8.67
C GLN A 158 8.04 13.21 -7.65
N TRP A 159 8.96 12.99 -6.71
CA TRP A 159 9.40 14.00 -5.77
C TRP A 159 10.56 14.84 -6.34
N PRO A 160 10.56 16.16 -6.11
CA PRO A 160 11.72 17.00 -6.38
C PRO A 160 12.97 16.41 -5.73
N ARG A 161 14.00 16.18 -6.55
CA ARG A 161 15.32 15.79 -6.03
C ARG A 161 15.91 17.00 -5.32
N VAL A 162 16.26 16.82 -4.05
CA VAL A 162 16.97 17.83 -3.24
C VAL A 162 18.39 17.98 -3.76
#